data_AF-A0AAW2CI47-F1
#
_entry.id   AF-A0AAW2CI47-F1
#
_cell.length_a   1.000
_cell.length_b   1.000
_cell.length_c   1.000
_cell.angle_alpha   90.00
_cell.angle_beta   90.00
_cell.angle_gamma   90.00
#
_symmetry.space_group_name_H-M   'P 1'
#
loop_
_entity.id
_entity.type
_entity.pdbx_description
1 polymer ?
#
loop_
_entity_poly.entity_id
_entity_poly.type
_entity_poly.pdbx_seq_one_letter_code
_entity_poly.pdbx_strand_id
1 'polypeptide(L)'
;MNSLCDFLSMLCILVSFLQLLYKYTMSTLARKKIKRKNAPGNRFDLGWDHGVEVGSRQVQCNYCKEIHSGCIYRLKHHLAGTRKNVSACPSVPEKVKEKFVAILNAQVEASIKKKRWYNIEEEDDSNDDELVEVQQLHSSKGRGICSMDKFVTKKKKASNYESYV
;
A
#
# COMPACT_ATOMS: atom_id res chain seq x y z
N MET A 1 -32.18 33.90 -49.29
CA MET A 1 -31.55 34.14 -47.97
C MET A 1 -31.70 32.97 -47.00
N ASN A 2 -32.05 31.75 -47.47
CA ASN A 2 -32.44 30.63 -46.60
C ASN A 2 -31.36 29.54 -46.47
N SER A 3 -30.20 29.68 -47.10
CA SER A 3 -29.16 28.63 -47.05
C SER A 3 -28.25 28.75 -45.83
N LEU A 4 -27.93 29.98 -45.40
CA LEU A 4 -27.06 30.22 -44.25
C LEU A 4 -27.73 29.83 -42.92
N CYS A 5 -29.05 29.99 -42.79
CA CYS A 5 -29.79 29.56 -41.59
C CYS A 5 -29.79 28.03 -41.44
N ASP A 6 -29.82 27.29 -42.54
CA ASP A 6 -29.78 25.83 -42.53
C ASP A 6 -28.38 25.33 -42.12
N PHE A 7 -27.31 25.95 -42.62
CA PHE A 7 -25.94 25.64 -42.20
C PHE A 7 -25.68 25.96 -40.72
N LEU A 8 -26.19 27.08 -40.22
CA LEU A 8 -26.11 27.45 -38.80
C LEU A 8 -26.89 26.46 -37.91
N SER A 9 -28.05 25.99 -38.37
CA SER A 9 -28.85 24.98 -37.66
C SER A 9 -28.13 23.62 -37.59
N MET A 10 -27.49 23.20 -38.70
CA MET A 10 -26.73 21.96 -38.78
C MET A 10 -25.49 22.00 -37.89
N LEU A 11 -24.74 23.11 -37.90
CA LEU A 11 -23.60 23.30 -37.00
C LEU A 11 -24.03 23.28 -35.52
N CYS A 12 -25.19 23.85 -35.18
CA CYS A 12 -25.73 23.83 -33.82
C CYS A 12 -26.04 22.39 -33.34
N ILE A 13 -26.63 21.56 -34.21
CA ILE A 13 -26.92 20.16 -33.92
C ILE A 13 -25.62 19.37 -33.75
N LEU A 14 -24.62 19.57 -34.62
CA LEU A 14 -23.33 18.88 -34.53
C LEU A 14 -22.55 19.26 -33.27
N VAL A 15 -22.53 20.53 -32.88
CA VAL A 15 -21.87 20.98 -31.64
C VAL A 15 -22.58 20.41 -30.41
N SER A 16 -23.91 20.40 -30.40
CA SER A 16 -24.69 19.81 -29.31
C SER A 16 -24.47 18.29 -29.21
N PHE A 17 -24.38 17.61 -30.35
CA PHE A 17 -24.11 16.18 -30.41
C PHE A 17 -22.70 15.85 -29.93
N LEU A 18 -21.68 16.60 -30.36
CA LEU A 18 -20.30 16.45 -29.89
C LEU A 18 -20.18 16.72 -28.38
N GLN A 19 -20.87 17.74 -27.86
CA GLN A 19 -20.92 18.00 -26.42
C GLN A 19 -21.59 16.85 -25.64
N LEU A 20 -22.64 16.24 -26.20
CA LEU A 20 -23.31 15.09 -25.60
C LEU A 20 -22.40 13.85 -25.59
N LEU A 21 -21.70 13.58 -26.71
CA LEU A 21 -20.72 12.51 -26.81
C LEU A 21 -19.58 12.69 -25.81
N TYR A 22 -19.07 13.91 -25.62
CA TYR A 22 -18.02 14.20 -24.63
C TYR A 22 -18.50 14.00 -23.18
N LYS A 23 -19.71 14.44 -22.85
CA LYS A 23 -20.29 14.19 -21.51
C LYS A 23 -20.50 12.70 -21.27
N TYR A 24 -20.93 11.96 -22.29
CA TYR A 24 -21.09 10.51 -22.22
C TYR A 24 -19.75 9.81 -22.00
N THR A 25 -18.71 10.16 -22.76
CA THR A 25 -17.37 9.56 -22.60
C THR A 25 -16.78 9.87 -21.22
N MET A 26 -16.86 11.11 -20.74
CA MET A 26 -16.39 11.48 -19.39
C MET A 26 -17.17 10.77 -18.27
N SER A 27 -18.45 10.48 -18.47
CA SER A 27 -19.29 9.77 -17.49
C SER A 27 -18.94 8.27 -17.37
N THR A 28 -18.48 7.65 -18.44
CA THR A 28 -18.07 6.23 -18.44
C THR A 28 -16.69 5.97 -17.82
N LEU A 29 -15.88 7.01 -17.61
CA LEU A 29 -14.57 6.94 -16.94
C LEU A 29 -14.68 6.95 -15.39
N ALA A 30 -15.76 6.40 -14.84
CA ALA A 30 -15.97 6.30 -13.41
C ALA A 30 -14.91 5.39 -12.75
N ARG A 31 -13.91 6.01 -12.11
CA ARG A 31 -12.85 5.32 -11.37
C ARG A 31 -13.44 4.39 -10.31
N LYS A 32 -13.21 3.08 -10.45
CA LYS A 32 -13.60 2.06 -9.47
C LYS A 32 -12.96 2.42 -8.11
N LYS A 33 -13.78 2.76 -7.11
CA LYS A 33 -13.32 3.10 -5.75
C LYS A 33 -12.57 1.90 -5.19
N ILE A 34 -11.25 1.99 -5.06
CA ILE A 34 -10.42 0.96 -4.43
C ILE A 34 -10.87 0.89 -2.97
N LYS A 35 -11.59 -0.17 -2.59
CA LYS A 35 -11.98 -0.41 -1.20
C LYS A 35 -10.71 -0.49 -0.34
N ARG A 36 -10.73 0.18 0.81
CA ARG A 36 -9.58 0.17 1.75
C ARG A 36 -9.29 -1.27 2.14
N LYS A 37 -8.02 -1.66 2.02
CA LYS A 37 -7.55 -3.01 2.33
C LYS A 37 -7.52 -3.14 3.85
N ASN A 38 -8.16 -4.19 4.40
CA ASN A 38 -8.01 -4.68 5.78
C ASN A 38 -8.95 -4.15 6.88
N ALA A 39 -10.26 -3.97 6.60
CA ALA A 39 -11.28 -3.93 7.67
C ALA A 39 -11.59 -5.36 8.18
N PRO A 40 -11.96 -5.55 9.47
CA PRO A 40 -12.48 -6.83 9.94
C PRO A 40 -13.72 -7.20 9.09
N GLY A 41 -13.68 -8.36 8.43
CA GLY A 41 -14.69 -8.81 7.46
C GLY A 41 -14.39 -8.53 5.98
N ASN A 42 -13.31 -7.81 5.66
CA ASN A 42 -12.88 -7.54 4.28
C ASN A 42 -11.39 -7.83 4.08
N ARG A 43 -10.99 -9.05 4.45
CA ARG A 43 -9.61 -9.55 4.39
C ARG A 43 -9.29 -10.13 3.01
N PHE A 44 -9.04 -9.28 2.02
CA PHE A 44 -8.58 -9.70 0.68
C PHE A 44 -7.08 -9.97 0.58
N ASP A 45 -6.37 -9.97 1.72
CA ASP A 45 -4.93 -10.10 1.72
C ASP A 45 -4.54 -11.59 1.70
N LEU A 46 -3.80 -12.01 0.67
CA LEU A 46 -3.29 -13.38 0.49
C LEU A 46 -2.49 -13.89 1.70
N GLY A 47 -1.96 -12.99 2.54
CA GLY A 47 -1.31 -13.38 3.79
C GLY A 47 -2.22 -14.16 4.74
N TRP A 48 -3.53 -13.90 4.74
CA TRP A 48 -4.46 -14.53 5.69
C TRP A 48 -4.67 -16.02 5.44
N ASP A 49 -4.36 -16.52 4.23
CA ASP A 49 -4.38 -17.96 3.94
C ASP A 49 -3.29 -18.72 4.72
N HIS A 50 -2.30 -18.00 5.25
CA HIS A 50 -1.11 -18.56 5.89
C HIS A 50 -0.98 -18.19 7.38
N GLY A 51 -1.99 -17.55 7.96
CA GLY A 51 -2.00 -17.28 9.39
C GLY A 51 -3.38 -16.99 9.96
N VAL A 52 -3.54 -17.30 11.24
CA VAL A 52 -4.80 -17.16 11.98
C VAL A 52 -4.69 -16.01 12.97
N GLU A 53 -5.72 -15.18 13.06
CA GLU A 53 -5.80 -14.15 14.09
C GLU A 53 -6.13 -14.79 15.44
N VAL A 54 -5.21 -14.67 16.40
CA VAL A 54 -5.36 -15.27 17.75
C VAL A 54 -5.73 -14.23 18.80
N GLY A 55 -5.42 -12.96 18.54
CA GLY A 55 -5.72 -11.86 19.45
C GLY A 55 -5.82 -10.55 18.72
N SER A 56 -6.01 -9.46 19.47
CA SER A 56 -6.04 -8.11 18.88
C SER A 56 -4.70 -7.82 18.21
N ARG A 57 -4.71 -7.83 16.86
CA ARG A 57 -3.53 -7.51 16.03
C ARG A 57 -2.37 -8.49 16.15
N GLN A 58 -2.67 -9.71 16.61
CA GLN A 58 -1.71 -10.82 16.69
C GLN A 58 -2.11 -11.91 15.71
N VAL A 59 -1.14 -12.35 14.92
CA VAL A 59 -1.35 -13.40 13.91
C VAL A 59 -0.40 -14.55 14.20
N GLN A 60 -0.96 -15.74 14.31
CA GLN A 60 -0.24 -16.98 14.43
C GLN A 60 0.11 -17.52 13.05
N CYS A 61 1.37 -17.88 12.85
CA CYS A 61 1.83 -18.52 11.63
C CYS A 61 1.31 -19.97 11.54
N ASN A 62 0.78 -20.36 10.38
CA ASN A 62 0.27 -21.72 10.19
C ASN A 62 1.38 -22.80 10.18
N TYR A 63 2.63 -22.40 9.89
CA TYR A 63 3.77 -23.30 9.71
C TYR A 63 4.55 -23.55 11.01
N CYS A 64 5.16 -22.51 11.59
CA CYS A 64 5.94 -22.63 12.82
C CYS A 64 5.13 -22.43 14.11
N LYS A 65 3.84 -22.06 13.99
CA LYS A 65 2.94 -21.75 15.12
C LYS A 65 3.39 -20.59 16.02
N GLU A 66 4.45 -19.87 15.65
CA GLU A 66 4.85 -18.63 16.32
C GLU A 66 3.80 -17.54 16.15
N ILE A 67 3.63 -16.73 17.19
CA ILE A 67 2.70 -15.60 17.21
C ILE A 67 3.48 -14.31 16.94
N HIS A 68 3.08 -13.58 15.91
CA HIS A 68 3.67 -12.29 15.59
C HIS A 68 2.69 -11.14 15.90
N SER A 69 3.16 -10.19 16.70
CA SER A 69 2.46 -8.93 16.99
C SER A 69 2.68 -7.94 15.84
N GLY A 70 1.61 -7.33 15.31
CA GLY A 70 1.72 -6.37 14.20
C GLY A 70 0.93 -6.77 12.94
N CYS A 71 -0.17 -7.50 13.14
CA CYS A 71 -1.07 -7.95 12.08
C CYS A 71 -0.33 -8.74 10.98
N ILE A 72 -0.93 -8.77 9.78
CA ILE A 72 -0.46 -9.55 8.64
C ILE A 72 0.89 -9.10 8.08
N TYR A 73 1.33 -7.87 8.37
CA TYR A 73 2.58 -7.32 7.83
C TYR A 73 3.79 -8.14 8.26
N ARG A 74 3.89 -8.45 9.56
CA ARG A 74 5.01 -9.23 10.10
C ARG A 74 4.97 -10.68 9.63
N LEU A 75 3.77 -11.25 9.50
CA LEU A 75 3.61 -12.60 8.95
C LEU A 75 4.17 -12.70 7.52
N LYS A 76 3.88 -11.72 6.64
CA LYS A 76 4.41 -11.74 5.27
C LYS A 76 5.94 -11.75 5.23
N HIS A 77 6.60 -10.97 6.08
CA HIS A 77 8.06 -10.93 6.16
C HIS A 77 8.63 -12.23 6.72
N HIS A 78 7.97 -12.81 7.73
CA HIS A 78 8.31 -14.12 8.27
C HIS A 78 8.24 -15.24 7.23
N LEU A 79 7.15 -15.28 6.43
CA LEU A 79 6.93 -16.26 5.35
C LEU A 79 7.93 -16.10 4.19
N ALA A 80 8.24 -14.86 3.81
CA ALA A 80 9.24 -14.57 2.78
C ALA A 80 10.68 -14.87 3.24
N GLY A 81 10.90 -15.05 4.55
CA GLY A 81 12.24 -15.15 5.14
C GLY A 81 13.05 -13.86 5.03
N THR A 82 12.38 -12.72 4.85
CA THR A 82 13.05 -11.42 4.83
C THR A 82 13.40 -11.03 6.26
N ARG A 83 14.69 -10.90 6.58
CA ARG A 83 15.19 -10.57 7.94
C ARG A 83 14.92 -9.12 8.39
N LYS A 84 13.82 -8.50 7.94
CA LYS A 84 13.39 -7.16 8.35
C LYS A 84 12.53 -7.29 9.60
N ASN A 85 13.14 -7.13 10.78
CA ASN A 85 12.47 -7.03 12.08
C ASN A 85 11.71 -8.30 12.54
N VAL A 86 11.81 -9.42 11.82
CA VAL A 86 11.16 -10.71 12.13
C VAL A 86 12.08 -11.86 11.71
N SER A 87 12.09 -12.95 12.48
CA SER A 87 12.75 -14.21 12.13
C SER A 87 12.13 -14.81 10.86
N ALA A 88 12.93 -15.52 10.07
CA ALA A 88 12.41 -16.31 8.95
C ALA A 88 11.73 -17.58 9.48
N CYS A 89 10.63 -17.98 8.84
CA CYS A 89 10.01 -19.26 9.18
C CYS A 89 10.90 -20.43 8.74
N PRO A 90 11.20 -21.40 9.62
CA PRO A 90 11.96 -22.59 9.25
C PRO A 90 11.11 -23.61 8.47
N SER A 91 9.79 -23.57 8.60
CA SER A 91 8.88 -24.63 8.14
C SER A 91 8.03 -24.26 6.91
N VAL A 92 8.31 -23.12 6.26
CA VAL A 92 7.55 -22.66 5.09
C VAL A 92 8.00 -23.41 3.83
N PRO A 93 7.08 -24.00 3.05
CA PRO A 93 7.41 -24.59 1.76
C PRO A 93 7.99 -23.56 0.80
N GLU A 94 8.97 -23.97 -0.01
CA GLU A 94 9.69 -23.07 -0.93
C GLU A 94 8.75 -22.31 -1.88
N LYS A 95 7.76 -23.00 -2.46
CA LYS A 95 6.72 -22.40 -3.32
C LYS A 95 5.96 -21.25 -2.63
N VAL A 96 5.76 -21.33 -1.33
CA VAL A 96 5.06 -20.28 -0.55
C VAL A 96 6.02 -19.13 -0.29
N LYS A 97 7.27 -19.43 0.08
CA LYS A 97 8.33 -18.44 0.29
C LYS A 97 8.53 -17.57 -0.96
N GLU A 98 8.68 -18.18 -2.13
CA GLU A 98 8.84 -17.48 -3.41
C GLU A 98 7.68 -16.54 -3.71
N LYS A 99 6.43 -17.01 -3.50
CA LYS A 99 5.23 -16.18 -3.68
C LYS A 99 5.28 -14.93 -2.81
N PHE A 100 5.61 -15.07 -1.53
CA PHE A 100 5.67 -13.92 -0.63
C PHE A 100 6.85 -12.99 -0.91
N VAL A 101 8.00 -13.52 -1.36
CA VAL A 101 9.12 -12.70 -1.84
C VAL A 101 8.69 -11.86 -3.05
N ALA A 102 8.02 -12.47 -4.04
CA ALA A 102 7.54 -11.76 -5.23
C ALA A 102 6.54 -10.65 -4.85
N ILE A 103 5.60 -10.93 -3.94
CA ILE A 103 4.64 -9.93 -3.46
C ILE A 103 5.36 -8.75 -2.78
N LEU A 104 6.34 -9.01 -1.93
CA LEU A 104 7.08 -7.96 -1.23
C LEU A 104 7.95 -7.13 -2.19
N ASN A 105 8.59 -7.77 -3.18
CA ASN A 105 9.38 -7.08 -4.20
C ASN A 105 8.50 -6.16 -5.03
N ALA A 106 7.35 -6.64 -5.51
CA ALA A 106 6.39 -5.82 -6.25
C ALA A 106 5.90 -4.61 -5.42
N GLN A 107 5.74 -4.77 -4.10
CA GLN A 107 5.41 -3.66 -3.20
C GLN A 107 6.54 -2.64 -3.06
N VAL A 108 7.79 -3.10 -2.97
CA VAL A 108 8.98 -2.24 -2.91
C VAL A 108 9.10 -1.45 -4.22
N GLU A 109 9.02 -2.11 -5.37
CA GLU A 109 9.07 -1.49 -6.70
C GLU A 109 7.96 -0.45 -6.87
N ALA A 110 6.73 -0.78 -6.51
CA ALA A 110 5.62 0.16 -6.54
C ALA A 110 5.85 1.37 -5.62
N SER A 111 6.49 1.16 -4.47
CA SER A 111 6.84 2.25 -3.55
C SER A 111 7.92 3.18 -4.12
N ILE A 112 8.92 2.61 -4.81
CA ILE A 112 10.00 3.36 -5.48
C ILE A 112 9.42 4.18 -6.63
N LYS A 113 8.62 3.55 -7.51
CA LYS A 113 7.96 4.24 -8.62
C LYS A 113 7.11 5.41 -8.14
N LYS A 114 6.39 5.23 -7.04
CA LYS A 114 5.56 6.30 -6.46
C LYS A 114 6.40 7.46 -5.90
N LYS A 115 7.54 7.17 -5.27
CA LYS A 115 8.47 8.23 -4.83
C LYS A 115 9.01 9.00 -6.04
N ARG A 116 9.44 8.28 -7.07
CA ARG A 116 9.94 8.89 -8.31
C ARG A 116 8.89 9.78 -8.99
N TRP A 117 7.62 9.38 -9.03
CA TRP A 117 6.54 10.23 -9.56
C TRP A 117 6.43 11.56 -8.80
N TYR A 118 6.48 11.52 -7.47
CA TYR A 118 6.34 12.71 -6.63
C TYR A 118 7.51 13.69 -6.81
N ASN A 119 8.71 13.18 -7.09
CA ASN A 119 9.91 14.00 -7.29
C ASN A 119 9.98 14.67 -8.68
N ILE A 120 9.13 14.30 -9.66
CA ILE A 120 9.12 14.91 -11.00
C ILE A 120 8.24 16.18 -11.05
N GLU A 121 7.33 16.39 -10.08
CA GLU A 121 6.45 17.56 -10.01
C GLU A 121 7.13 18.82 -9.41
N GLU A 122 8.41 18.75 -9.02
CA GLU A 122 9.18 19.86 -8.41
C GLU A 122 10.31 20.43 -9.32
N GLU A 123 10.46 19.96 -10.57
CA GLU A 123 11.47 20.48 -11.52
C GLU A 123 10.79 21.17 -12.74
N ASP A 124 10.19 22.34 -12.51
CA ASP A 124 10.02 23.41 -13.50
C ASP A 124 9.89 24.76 -12.77
N ASP A 125 10.97 25.19 -12.12
CA ASP A 125 11.27 26.62 -11.95
C ASP A 125 12.79 26.77 -11.92
N SER A 126 13.34 27.36 -12.97
CA SER A 126 14.74 27.73 -13.08
C SER A 126 15.11 28.74 -12.00
N ASN A 127 16.20 28.52 -11.25
CA ASN A 127 17.34 29.45 -11.12
C ASN A 127 18.44 28.84 -10.22
N ASP A 128 19.61 29.41 -10.41
CA ASP A 128 20.98 29.10 -10.03
C ASP A 128 21.37 29.33 -8.54
N ASP A 129 22.50 28.69 -8.20
CA ASP A 129 23.45 28.98 -7.11
C ASP A 129 23.34 28.32 -5.72
N GLU A 130 24.45 27.63 -5.41
CA GLU A 130 25.10 27.40 -4.11
C GLU A 130 24.68 26.19 -3.25
N LEU A 131 25.61 25.23 -3.18
CA LEU A 131 25.58 24.03 -2.34
C LEU A 131 25.71 24.38 -0.86
N VAL A 132 24.71 24.00 -0.05
CA VAL A 132 24.90 23.73 1.39
C VAL A 132 24.03 22.56 1.87
N GLU A 133 24.70 21.61 2.51
CA GLU A 133 24.17 20.38 3.09
C GLU A 133 23.45 20.65 4.42
N VAL A 134 22.15 20.30 4.54
CA VAL A 134 21.48 20.17 5.85
C VAL A 134 20.52 18.98 5.89
N GLN A 135 20.62 18.22 6.98
CA GLN A 135 19.93 16.97 7.29
C GLN A 135 18.44 17.13 7.66
N GLN A 136 17.69 16.09 7.25
CA GLN A 136 16.58 15.41 7.94
C GLN A 136 15.14 15.97 7.98
N LEU A 137 14.25 15.05 7.55
CA LEU A 137 12.89 14.72 8.03
C LEU A 137 11.69 15.46 7.42
N HIS A 138 11.05 14.80 6.44
CA HIS A 138 9.67 15.08 6.00
C HIS A 138 8.83 13.81 6.20
N SER A 139 8.08 13.82 7.29
CA SER A 139 7.12 12.80 7.71
C SER A 139 6.02 12.61 6.66
N SER A 140 6.04 11.50 5.93
CA SER A 140 4.95 11.16 5.01
C SER A 140 3.79 10.51 5.75
N LYS A 141 2.69 11.27 5.86
CA LYS A 141 1.38 10.90 6.41
C LYS A 141 0.93 9.49 5.94
N GLY A 142 0.58 8.66 6.92
CA GLY A 142 0.45 7.21 6.83
C GLY A 142 -0.58 6.69 5.80
N ARG A 143 -0.13 5.75 4.96
CA ARG A 143 -0.99 4.89 4.15
C ARG A 143 -1.31 3.63 4.93
N GLY A 144 -2.51 3.53 5.50
CA GLY A 144 -3.23 2.27 5.77
C GLY A 144 -2.43 1.05 6.23
N ILE A 145 -1.36 1.26 6.99
CA ILE A 145 -0.75 0.25 7.85
C ILE A 145 -1.74 0.10 9.00
N CYS A 146 -1.99 -1.14 9.43
CA CYS A 146 -2.74 -1.42 10.65
C CYS A 146 -2.31 -0.43 11.74
N SER A 147 -3.18 0.53 12.08
CA SER A 147 -2.85 1.71 12.90
C SER A 147 -2.07 1.26 14.11
N MET A 148 -0.78 1.60 14.27
CA MET A 148 -0.02 1.33 15.49
C MET A 148 -0.52 2.25 16.59
N ASP A 149 -1.72 1.96 17.10
CA ASP A 149 -2.25 2.63 18.27
C ASP A 149 -1.38 2.26 19.48
N LYS A 150 -0.57 3.24 19.88
CA LYS A 150 -0.18 3.58 21.26
C LYS A 150 0.20 2.40 22.17
N PHE A 151 1.44 1.92 22.04
CA PHE A 151 2.09 1.14 23.10
C PHE A 151 3.38 1.81 23.53
N VAL A 152 3.26 2.76 24.46
CA VAL A 152 4.33 3.12 25.39
C VAL A 152 3.93 2.55 26.75
N THR A 153 4.79 1.66 27.23
CA THR A 153 5.00 1.19 28.61
C THR A 153 3.84 0.53 29.37
N LYS A 154 3.89 -0.80 29.47
CA LYS A 154 3.88 -1.47 30.79
C LYS A 154 5.01 -2.49 30.87
N LYS A 155 5.90 -2.26 31.84
CA LYS A 155 7.09 -3.03 32.17
C LYS A 155 6.71 -4.12 33.20
N LYS A 156 7.45 -5.24 33.17
CA LYS A 156 7.65 -6.29 34.20
C LYS A 156 6.51 -7.33 34.34
N LYS A 157 6.78 -8.62 34.60
CA LYS A 157 7.81 -9.18 35.50
C LYS A 157 8.58 -10.40 34.94
N ALA A 158 9.75 -10.56 35.55
CA ALA A 158 10.74 -11.62 35.40
C ALA A 158 10.21 -13.02 35.72
N SER A 159 10.76 -14.03 35.05
CA SER A 159 10.85 -15.39 35.56
C SER A 159 12.33 -15.75 35.64
N ASN A 160 12.79 -16.00 36.87
CA ASN A 160 14.08 -16.58 37.20
C ASN A 160 14.34 -17.85 36.40
N TYR A 161 15.54 -17.98 35.86
CA TYR A 161 16.21 -19.26 35.71
C TYR A 161 17.62 -19.06 36.28
N GLU A 162 17.86 -19.74 37.38
CA GLU A 162 19.14 -19.87 38.04
C GLU A 162 19.51 -21.36 38.03
N SER A 163 20.83 -21.61 37.99
CA SER A 163 21.52 -22.91 38.12
C SER A 163 21.61 -23.74 36.83
N TYR A 164 22.76 -24.20 36.36
CA TYR A 164 23.95 -24.69 37.06
C TYR A 164 25.28 -24.27 36.41
N VAL A 165 26.29 -24.16 37.27
CA VAL A 165 27.74 -24.13 37.01
C VAL A 165 28.18 -25.37 36.22
#